data_AF-A0A846RPU4-F1
#
_entry.id   AF-A0A846RPU4-F1
#
_cell.length_a   1.000
_cell.length_b   1.000
_cell.length_c   1.000
_cell.angle_alpha   90.00
_cell.angle_beta   90.00
_cell.angle_gamma   90.00
#
_symmetry.space_group_name_H-M   'P 1'
#
loop_
_entity.id
_entity.type
_entity.pdbx_description
1 polymer ?
#
loop_
_entity_poly.entity_id
_entity_poly.type
_entity_poly.pdbx_seq_one_letter_code
_entity_poly.pdbx_strand_id
1 'polypeptide(L)'
;MIDSHVAVRVQPLAAEAVSAGRRLLLPDGEGTREVVDVAVEPDDFGVPAVVLATLEGGETLRIASGSTVQAEAREEVMTADEGSPEALIAHVAAVHPESPRVHELAERLGRGVNFKSGSNLQDIRDLAMTLYVDLADAPSALKVCDLLMDQPFDGNFGRWNPIEGCLALAAHLTYDDDGPRAAAYATSLRTAGDAETDPLKAKLAGAVRQRQLNEPNLYDREIARSAGDPAVEKDWRGLRLSVLLYLRAHGGSEALGADALDRRIGHELVAIRALNHRLSASG
;
A
#
# COMPACT_ATOMS: atom_id res chain seq x y z
N MET A 1 15.95 -42.28 5.69
CA MET A 1 15.79 -41.14 6.61
C MET A 1 16.08 -39.93 5.76
N ILE A 2 15.05 -39.32 5.20
CA ILE A 2 15.19 -38.09 4.41
C ILE A 2 14.78 -36.99 5.38
N ASP A 3 15.76 -36.25 5.88
CA ASP A 3 15.51 -34.99 6.59
C ASP A 3 14.96 -34.00 5.57
N SER A 4 13.64 -33.97 5.46
CA SER A 4 12.91 -32.94 4.73
C SER A 4 12.98 -31.65 5.53
N HIS A 5 14.14 -30.97 5.52
CA HIS A 5 14.21 -29.57 5.91
C HIS A 5 13.42 -28.77 4.87
N VAL A 6 12.12 -28.59 5.13
CA VAL A 6 11.34 -27.54 4.50
C VAL A 6 12.04 -26.24 4.87
N ALA A 7 12.72 -25.63 3.90
CA ALA A 7 13.35 -24.33 4.10
C ALA A 7 12.24 -23.35 4.50
N VAL A 8 12.32 -22.80 5.70
CA VAL A 8 11.39 -21.79 6.19
C VAL A 8 11.43 -20.60 5.22
N ARG A 9 10.31 -20.32 4.55
CA ARG A 9 10.17 -19.12 3.74
C ARG A 9 10.09 -17.92 4.66
N VAL A 10 10.99 -16.97 4.50
CA VAL A 10 10.97 -15.68 5.19
C VAL A 10 10.60 -14.57 4.22
N GLN A 11 9.94 -13.54 4.71
CA GLN A 11 9.55 -12.35 3.97
C GLN A 11 9.90 -11.09 4.79
N PRO A 12 10.17 -9.95 4.12
CA PRO A 12 10.29 -8.67 4.79
C PRO A 12 9.01 -8.32 5.57
N LEU A 13 9.19 -7.78 6.77
CA LEU A 13 8.14 -7.29 7.65
C LEU A 13 8.59 -5.93 8.22
N ALA A 14 7.76 -4.90 8.09
CA ALA A 14 8.04 -3.60 8.68
C ALA A 14 8.09 -3.69 10.21
N ALA A 15 8.95 -2.89 10.85
CA ALA A 15 9.08 -2.85 12.31
C ALA A 15 7.73 -2.65 13.01
N GLU A 16 6.89 -1.78 12.48
CA GLU A 16 5.56 -1.44 13.01
C GLU A 16 4.54 -2.59 12.88
N ALA A 17 4.78 -3.53 11.97
CA ALA A 17 3.92 -4.69 11.76
C ALA A 17 4.32 -5.91 12.63
N VAL A 18 5.37 -5.77 13.44
CA VAL A 18 5.76 -6.80 14.41
C VAL A 18 4.71 -6.88 15.50
N SER A 19 4.21 -8.10 15.74
CA SER A 19 3.14 -8.38 16.69
C SER A 19 3.33 -9.77 17.29
N ALA A 20 2.69 -10.01 18.45
CA ALA A 20 2.70 -11.33 19.07
C ALA A 20 2.18 -12.41 18.11
N GLY A 21 2.80 -13.59 18.12
CA GLY A 21 2.53 -14.70 17.21
C GLY A 21 3.26 -14.63 15.86
N ARG A 22 4.03 -13.56 15.57
CA ARG A 22 4.93 -13.54 14.40
C ARG A 22 6.23 -14.25 14.75
N ARG A 23 6.79 -15.03 13.82
CA ARG A 23 8.12 -15.66 13.98
C ARG A 23 9.15 -14.84 13.20
N LEU A 24 10.10 -14.22 13.90
CA LEU A 24 11.15 -13.39 13.31
C LEU A 24 12.43 -14.19 13.12
N LEU A 25 13.12 -13.98 12.01
CA LEU A 25 14.50 -14.45 11.82
C LEU A 25 15.39 -13.67 12.77
N LEU A 26 16.26 -14.39 13.49
CA LEU A 26 17.18 -13.79 14.44
C LEU A 26 18.34 -13.07 13.73
N PRO A 27 19.00 -12.09 14.40
CA PRO A 27 20.13 -11.36 13.82
C PRO A 27 21.35 -12.23 13.50
N ASP A 28 21.50 -13.38 14.17
CA ASP A 28 22.52 -14.39 13.87
C ASP A 28 22.24 -15.14 12.55
N GLY A 29 21.06 -14.95 11.96
CA GLY A 29 20.61 -15.62 10.76
C GLY A 29 20.19 -17.08 10.98
N GLU A 30 20.20 -17.56 12.23
CA GLU A 30 19.93 -18.95 12.57
C GLU A 30 18.52 -19.12 13.14
N GLY A 31 17.60 -19.55 12.28
CA GLY A 31 16.25 -19.92 12.70
C GLY A 31 15.37 -18.75 13.13
N THR A 32 14.15 -19.09 13.52
CA THR A 32 13.10 -18.11 13.81
C THR A 32 12.57 -18.30 15.22
N ARG A 33 12.19 -17.20 15.86
CA ARG A 33 11.54 -17.22 17.17
C ARG A 33 10.26 -16.42 17.16
N GLU A 34 9.27 -16.95 17.87
CA GLU A 34 7.97 -16.32 18.01
C GLU A 34 8.08 -15.09 18.91
N VAL A 35 7.43 -14.01 18.52
CA VAL A 35 7.23 -12.82 19.33
C VAL A 35 6.08 -13.09 20.28
N VAL A 36 6.30 -12.91 21.58
CA VAL A 36 5.26 -13.09 22.62
C VAL A 36 4.67 -11.77 23.09
N ASP A 37 5.42 -10.67 22.96
CA ASP A 37 4.99 -9.33 23.37
C ASP A 37 5.71 -8.25 22.55
N VAL A 38 5.06 -7.10 22.37
CA VAL A 38 5.61 -5.95 21.64
C VAL A 38 5.33 -4.65 22.38
N ALA A 39 6.38 -3.85 22.56
CA ALA A 39 6.30 -2.49 23.08
C ALA A 39 6.95 -1.49 22.11
N VAL A 40 6.56 -0.23 22.18
CA VAL A 40 7.13 0.85 21.36
C VAL A 40 7.72 1.92 22.27
N GLU A 41 9.02 2.18 22.12
CA GLU A 41 9.71 3.29 22.77
C GLU A 41 9.67 4.52 21.85
N PRO A 42 9.08 5.64 22.28
CA PRO A 42 9.17 6.90 21.57
C PRO A 42 10.54 7.57 21.76
N ASP A 43 10.91 8.48 20.85
CA ASP A 43 12.02 9.41 21.02
C ASP A 43 11.70 10.57 21.98
N ASP A 44 12.67 11.46 22.17
CA ASP A 44 12.54 12.67 23.01
C ASP A 44 11.46 13.65 22.53
N PHE A 45 10.96 13.49 21.30
CA PHE A 45 9.89 14.30 20.71
C PHE A 45 8.53 13.57 20.70
N GLY A 46 8.45 12.37 21.30
CA GLY A 46 7.22 11.58 21.37
C GLY A 46 6.90 10.79 20.10
N VAL A 47 7.83 10.68 19.15
CA VAL A 47 7.67 9.92 17.90
C VAL A 47 8.15 8.49 18.13
N PRO A 48 7.41 7.44 17.70
CA PRO A 48 7.90 6.06 17.75
C PRO A 48 9.31 5.91 17.17
N ALA A 49 10.25 5.43 17.97
CA ALA A 49 11.65 5.34 17.59
C ALA A 49 12.15 3.90 17.54
N VAL A 50 11.74 3.08 18.51
CA VAL A 50 12.18 1.69 18.62
C VAL A 50 11.00 0.78 18.96
N VAL A 51 10.83 -0.28 18.17
CA VAL A 51 9.95 -1.41 18.47
C VAL A 51 10.74 -2.45 19.24
N LEU A 52 10.25 -2.78 20.44
CA LEU A 52 10.78 -3.83 21.31
C LEU A 52 9.93 -5.09 21.15
N ALA A 53 10.50 -6.13 20.56
CA ALA A 53 9.83 -7.42 20.40
C ALA A 53 10.41 -8.42 21.41
N THR A 54 9.61 -8.83 22.38
CA THR A 54 9.98 -9.91 23.31
C THR A 54 9.72 -11.24 22.63
N LEU A 55 10.75 -12.08 22.52
CA LEU A 55 10.70 -13.38 21.89
C LEU A 55 10.37 -14.50 22.90
N GLU A 56 9.90 -15.62 22.38
CA GLU A 56 9.88 -16.89 23.10
C GLU A 56 11.30 -17.21 23.59
N GLY A 57 11.45 -17.39 24.91
CA GLY A 57 12.75 -17.47 25.59
C GLY A 57 13.13 -16.21 26.38
N GLY A 58 12.35 -15.13 26.28
CA GLY A 58 12.49 -13.92 27.10
C GLY A 58 13.54 -12.91 26.60
N GLU A 59 14.17 -13.17 25.45
CA GLU A 59 15.06 -12.21 24.81
C GLU A 59 14.26 -11.08 24.15
N THR A 60 14.78 -9.86 24.17
CA THR A 60 14.14 -8.69 23.53
C THR A 60 14.96 -8.23 22.34
N LEU A 61 14.33 -8.20 21.16
CA LEU A 61 14.85 -7.56 19.95
C LEU A 61 14.50 -6.08 19.94
N ARG A 62 15.48 -5.24 19.60
CA ARG A 62 15.31 -3.79 19.38
C ARG A 62 15.33 -3.52 17.89
N ILE A 63 14.23 -3.02 17.35
CA ILE A 63 14.03 -2.79 15.92
C ILE A 63 13.75 -1.30 15.73
N ALA A 64 14.51 -0.61 14.89
CA ALA A 64 14.27 0.82 14.63
C ALA A 64 12.93 1.01 13.90
N SER A 65 12.14 2.00 14.27
CA SER A 65 10.94 2.37 13.51
C SER A 65 11.35 2.78 12.08
N GLY A 66 10.56 2.36 11.10
CA GLY A 66 10.82 2.52 9.67
C GLY A 66 11.80 1.49 9.08
N SER A 67 12.34 0.57 9.88
CA SER A 67 13.18 -0.52 9.38
C SER A 67 12.38 -1.77 9.04
N THR A 68 13.03 -2.71 8.36
CA THR A 68 12.47 -4.00 7.99
C THR A 68 13.23 -5.14 8.66
N VAL A 69 12.48 -6.12 9.15
CA VAL A 69 12.99 -7.41 9.65
C VAL A 69 12.54 -8.54 8.74
N GLN A 70 13.15 -9.71 8.87
CA GLN A 70 12.70 -10.92 8.17
C GLN A 70 11.80 -11.72 9.11
N ALA A 71 10.64 -12.14 8.62
CA ALA A 71 9.70 -12.94 9.39
C ALA A 71 9.22 -14.14 8.56
N GLU A 72 8.82 -15.23 9.21
CA GLU A 72 8.22 -16.35 8.50
C GLU A 72 7.01 -15.88 7.67
N ALA A 73 7.02 -16.29 6.41
CA ALA A 73 5.89 -16.14 5.52
C ALA A 73 4.74 -16.97 6.10
N ARG A 74 3.58 -16.35 6.25
CA ARG A 74 2.36 -17.11 6.58
C ARG A 74 1.93 -17.83 5.30
N GLU A 75 1.88 -19.16 5.33
CA GLU A 75 1.13 -19.88 4.32
C GLU A 75 -0.36 -19.62 4.55
N GLU A 76 -0.96 -18.89 3.62
CA GLU A 76 -2.40 -18.76 3.55
C GLU A 76 -2.95 -20.02 2.91
N VAL A 77 -3.55 -20.87 3.75
CA VAL A 77 -4.36 -21.98 3.27
C VAL A 77 -5.66 -21.38 2.74
N MET A 78 -5.69 -21.04 1.45
CA MET A 78 -6.90 -20.61 0.76
C MET A 78 -7.63 -21.83 0.18
N THR A 79 -8.86 -22.05 0.62
CA THR A 79 -9.85 -22.91 -0.03
C THR A 79 -10.48 -22.19 -1.23
N ALA A 80 -11.11 -22.94 -2.14
CA ALA A 80 -11.63 -22.39 -3.41
C ALA A 80 -12.74 -21.32 -3.26
N ASP A 81 -13.41 -21.26 -2.10
CA ASP A 81 -14.40 -20.22 -1.75
C ASP A 81 -13.74 -18.99 -1.10
N GLU A 82 -12.59 -19.19 -0.43
CA GLU A 82 -11.72 -18.14 0.13
C GLU A 82 -10.93 -17.36 -0.95
N GLY A 83 -10.98 -17.79 -2.21
CA GLY A 83 -10.41 -17.09 -3.35
C GLY A 83 -11.34 -16.04 -4.01
N SER A 84 -12.57 -15.89 -3.52
CA SER A 84 -13.49 -14.87 -4.03
C SER A 84 -13.08 -13.46 -3.56
N PRO A 85 -13.35 -12.40 -4.36
CA PRO A 85 -13.14 -11.02 -3.94
C PRO A 85 -13.82 -10.71 -2.60
N GLU A 86 -15.05 -11.21 -2.41
CA GLU A 86 -15.85 -11.00 -1.21
C GLU A 86 -15.22 -11.68 0.02
N ALA A 87 -14.66 -12.88 -0.12
CA ALA A 87 -13.96 -13.56 0.97
C ALA A 87 -12.70 -12.79 1.38
N LEU A 88 -11.93 -12.28 0.42
CA LEU A 88 -10.77 -11.42 0.70
C LEU A 88 -11.21 -10.15 1.46
N ILE A 89 -12.26 -9.48 1.00
CA ILE A 89 -12.79 -8.26 1.64
C ILE A 89 -13.28 -8.56 3.07
N ALA A 90 -13.98 -9.67 3.27
CA ALA A 90 -14.45 -10.10 4.59
C ALA A 90 -13.26 -10.43 5.53
N HIS A 91 -12.23 -11.08 5.00
CA HIS A 91 -11.00 -11.36 5.74
C HIS A 91 -10.31 -10.07 6.18
N VAL A 92 -10.14 -9.10 5.27
CA VAL A 92 -9.57 -7.79 5.59
C VAL A 92 -10.34 -7.09 6.71
N ALA A 93 -11.68 -7.11 6.66
CA ALA A 93 -12.51 -6.54 7.72
C ALA A 93 -12.36 -7.26 9.07
N ALA A 94 -12.17 -8.58 9.05
CA ALA A 94 -11.92 -9.36 10.26
C ALA A 94 -10.53 -9.10 10.87
N VAL A 95 -9.53 -8.80 10.03
CA VAL A 95 -8.16 -8.45 10.48
C VAL A 95 -8.10 -7.03 11.07
N HIS A 96 -8.97 -6.12 10.62
CA HIS A 96 -9.04 -4.74 11.08
C HIS A 96 -10.36 -4.39 11.78
N PRO A 97 -10.69 -5.02 12.92
CA PRO A 97 -11.91 -4.74 13.67
C PRO A 97 -11.99 -3.29 14.17
N GLU A 98 -10.86 -2.62 14.33
CA GLU A 98 -10.72 -1.26 14.84
C GLU A 98 -11.06 -0.15 13.85
N SER A 99 -11.20 -0.46 12.55
CA SER A 99 -11.35 0.56 11.50
C SER A 99 -12.78 0.65 10.96
N PRO A 100 -13.59 1.65 11.39
CA PRO A 100 -14.96 1.82 10.89
C PRO A 100 -15.02 1.99 9.38
N ARG A 101 -13.98 2.62 8.80
CA ARG A 101 -13.87 2.84 7.36
C ARG A 101 -13.72 1.53 6.61
N VAL A 102 -12.90 0.59 7.11
CA VAL A 102 -12.78 -0.74 6.49
C VAL A 102 -14.11 -1.48 6.53
N HIS A 103 -14.83 -1.44 7.66
CA HIS A 103 -16.14 -2.08 7.77
C HIS A 103 -17.19 -1.48 6.84
N GLU A 104 -17.23 -0.14 6.71
CA GLU A 104 -18.12 0.54 5.76
C GLU A 104 -17.85 0.07 4.32
N LEU A 105 -16.58 0.06 3.90
CA LEU A 105 -16.19 -0.38 2.55
C LEU A 105 -16.49 -1.86 2.33
N ALA A 106 -16.19 -2.71 3.31
CA ALA A 106 -16.44 -4.13 3.27
C ALA A 106 -17.94 -4.45 3.19
N GLU A 107 -18.79 -3.70 3.90
CA GLU A 107 -20.24 -3.90 3.82
C GLU A 107 -20.79 -3.57 2.43
N ARG A 108 -20.29 -2.49 1.79
CA ARG A 108 -20.72 -2.11 0.44
C ARG A 108 -20.29 -3.14 -0.59
N LEU A 109 -19.07 -3.67 -0.46
CA LEU A 109 -18.48 -4.63 -1.39
C LEU A 109 -18.96 -6.08 -1.16
N GLY A 110 -19.23 -6.46 0.09
CA GLY A 110 -19.66 -7.80 0.48
C GLY A 110 -21.06 -8.20 -0.01
N ARG A 111 -21.81 -7.27 -0.59
CA ARG A 111 -23.10 -7.52 -1.26
C ARG A 111 -22.95 -8.10 -2.67
N GLY A 112 -21.71 -8.32 -3.12
CA GLY A 112 -21.35 -8.81 -4.44
C GLY A 112 -20.52 -7.78 -5.20
N VAL A 113 -19.26 -8.09 -5.45
CA VAL A 113 -18.31 -7.25 -6.15
C VAL A 113 -18.64 -7.22 -7.64
N ASN A 114 -18.91 -6.03 -8.15
CA ASN A 114 -19.19 -5.80 -9.56
C ASN A 114 -18.08 -4.96 -10.21
N PHE A 115 -17.16 -5.63 -10.91
CA PHE A 115 -16.06 -4.98 -11.64
C PHE A 115 -16.50 -4.07 -12.81
N LYS A 116 -17.77 -4.11 -13.22
CA LYS A 116 -18.32 -3.17 -14.21
C LYS A 116 -18.88 -1.88 -13.57
N SER A 117 -18.99 -1.85 -12.25
CA SER A 117 -19.49 -0.70 -11.50
C SER A 117 -18.35 0.20 -11.07
N GLY A 118 -18.34 1.45 -11.56
CA GLY A 118 -17.33 2.44 -11.16
C GLY A 118 -17.29 2.69 -9.65
N SER A 119 -18.42 2.59 -8.96
CA SER A 119 -18.44 2.73 -7.49
C SER A 119 -17.77 1.56 -6.79
N ASN A 120 -17.95 0.31 -7.25
CA ASN A 120 -17.24 -0.83 -6.67
C ASN A 120 -15.74 -0.76 -6.93
N LEU A 121 -15.34 -0.32 -8.12
CA LEU A 121 -13.93 -0.10 -8.44
C LEU A 121 -13.32 0.99 -7.54
N GLN A 122 -14.07 2.08 -7.29
CA GLN A 122 -13.66 3.12 -6.34
C GLN A 122 -13.56 2.58 -4.92
N ASP A 123 -14.53 1.79 -4.48
CA ASP A 123 -14.56 1.20 -3.13
C ASP A 123 -13.37 0.26 -2.90
N ILE A 124 -13.01 -0.56 -3.90
CA ILE A 124 -11.82 -1.42 -3.86
C ILE A 124 -10.55 -0.56 -3.75
N ARG A 125 -10.43 0.51 -4.54
CA ARG A 125 -9.28 1.43 -4.47
C ARG A 125 -9.20 2.11 -3.11
N ASP A 126 -10.33 2.61 -2.60
CA ASP A 126 -10.39 3.27 -1.31
C ASP A 126 -10.04 2.31 -0.16
N LEU A 127 -10.44 1.04 -0.28
CA LEU A 127 -10.06 0.00 0.68
C LEU A 127 -8.54 -0.24 0.66
N ALA A 128 -7.95 -0.43 -0.52
CA ALA A 128 -6.50 -0.61 -0.64
C ALA A 128 -5.71 0.59 -0.11
N MET A 129 -6.14 1.82 -0.42
CA MET A 129 -5.53 3.04 0.09
C MET A 129 -5.68 3.17 1.61
N THR A 130 -6.85 2.83 2.16
CA THR A 130 -7.08 2.84 3.62
C THR A 130 -6.12 1.87 4.32
N LEU A 131 -6.02 0.63 3.82
CA LEU A 131 -5.12 -0.38 4.38
C LEU A 131 -3.67 0.09 4.37
N TYR A 132 -3.21 0.63 3.24
CA TYR A 132 -1.82 1.05 3.12
C TYR A 132 -1.49 2.32 3.92
N VAL A 133 -2.34 3.34 3.80
CA VAL A 133 -2.04 4.69 4.31
C VAL A 133 -2.40 4.81 5.77
N ASP A 134 -3.58 4.33 6.16
CA ASP A 134 -4.11 4.52 7.50
C ASP A 134 -3.73 3.39 8.46
N LEU A 135 -3.65 2.17 7.94
CA LEU A 135 -3.44 0.96 8.76
C LEU A 135 -2.04 0.35 8.59
N ALA A 136 -1.22 0.90 7.69
CA ALA A 136 0.10 0.38 7.35
C ALA A 136 0.13 -1.11 6.95
N ASP A 137 -1.00 -1.66 6.48
CA ASP A 137 -1.12 -3.04 6.01
C ASP A 137 -0.88 -3.11 4.49
N ALA A 138 0.39 -2.97 4.12
CA ALA A 138 0.85 -3.13 2.73
C ALA A 138 0.51 -4.51 2.12
N PRO A 139 0.69 -5.66 2.82
CA PRO A 139 0.33 -6.97 2.29
C PRO A 139 -1.14 -7.09 1.90
N SER A 140 -2.08 -6.67 2.77
CA SER A 140 -3.51 -6.74 2.44
C SER A 140 -3.88 -5.72 1.36
N ALA A 141 -3.30 -4.52 1.39
CA ALA A 141 -3.50 -3.53 0.34
C ALA A 141 -3.13 -4.08 -1.05
N LEU A 142 -1.98 -4.77 -1.16
CA LEU A 142 -1.54 -5.38 -2.42
C LEU A 142 -2.53 -6.44 -2.93
N LYS A 143 -3.01 -7.32 -2.05
CA LYS A 143 -4.02 -8.33 -2.43
C LYS A 143 -5.33 -7.70 -2.90
N VAL A 144 -5.76 -6.63 -2.26
CA VAL A 144 -6.96 -5.88 -2.69
C VAL A 144 -6.72 -5.24 -4.05
N CYS A 145 -5.52 -4.70 -4.32
CA CYS A 145 -5.16 -4.19 -5.64
C CYS A 145 -5.14 -5.30 -6.72
N ASP A 146 -4.72 -6.53 -6.38
CA ASP A 146 -4.69 -7.65 -7.31
C ASP A 146 -6.07 -7.97 -7.90
N LEU A 147 -7.16 -7.66 -7.19
CA LEU A 147 -8.53 -7.80 -7.71
C LEU A 147 -8.76 -6.99 -9.00
N LEU A 148 -8.00 -5.91 -9.22
CA LEU A 148 -8.12 -5.04 -10.38
C LEU A 148 -7.03 -5.26 -11.44
N MET A 149 -6.06 -6.16 -11.21
CA MET A 149 -4.89 -6.32 -12.09
C MET A 149 -5.27 -6.65 -13.53
N ASP A 150 -6.21 -7.58 -13.71
CA ASP A 150 -6.61 -8.12 -15.01
C ASP A 150 -7.74 -7.34 -15.68
N GLN A 151 -8.16 -6.20 -15.12
CA GLN A 151 -9.26 -5.43 -15.67
C GLN A 151 -8.82 -4.67 -16.93
N PRO A 152 -9.43 -4.94 -18.10
CA PRO A 152 -9.04 -4.29 -19.33
C PRO A 152 -9.51 -2.83 -19.37
N PHE A 153 -8.75 -1.97 -20.05
CA PHE A 153 -9.26 -0.66 -20.41
C PHE A 153 -10.35 -0.82 -21.49
N ASP A 154 -11.52 -0.27 -21.22
CA ASP A 154 -12.72 -0.41 -22.07
C ASP A 154 -13.19 0.92 -22.67
N GLY A 155 -12.34 1.95 -22.65
CA GLY A 155 -12.64 3.30 -23.13
C GLY A 155 -13.31 4.22 -22.12
N ASN A 156 -13.69 3.72 -20.93
CA ASN A 156 -14.32 4.55 -19.89
C ASN A 156 -13.32 4.96 -18.80
N PHE A 157 -12.85 6.20 -18.87
CA PHE A 157 -11.94 6.77 -17.88
C PHE A 157 -12.53 6.83 -16.46
N GLY A 158 -13.86 6.92 -16.30
CA GLY A 158 -14.50 6.87 -14.99
C GLY A 158 -14.35 5.52 -14.29
N ARG A 159 -14.26 4.43 -15.05
CA ARG A 159 -13.94 3.09 -14.52
C ARG A 159 -12.43 2.85 -14.46
N TRP A 160 -11.68 3.43 -15.38
CA TRP A 160 -10.23 3.28 -15.42
C TRP A 160 -9.54 3.96 -14.25
N ASN A 161 -9.95 5.17 -13.85
CA ASN A 161 -9.25 5.93 -12.81
C ASN A 161 -9.07 5.15 -11.49
N PRO A 162 -10.09 4.43 -10.96
CA PRO A 162 -9.87 3.59 -9.79
C PRO A 162 -8.92 2.41 -10.03
N ILE A 163 -9.01 1.75 -11.19
CA ILE A 163 -8.13 0.63 -11.59
C ILE A 163 -6.69 1.12 -11.68
N GLU A 164 -6.46 2.24 -12.36
CA GLU A 164 -5.18 2.91 -12.50
C GLU A 164 -4.57 3.27 -11.13
N GLY A 165 -5.39 3.78 -10.21
CA GLY A 165 -4.96 4.05 -8.83
C GLY A 165 -4.47 2.79 -8.10
N CYS A 166 -5.17 1.67 -8.22
CA CYS A 166 -4.74 0.38 -7.64
C CYS A 166 -3.47 -0.15 -8.31
N LEU A 167 -3.37 -0.07 -9.63
CA LEU A 167 -2.17 -0.49 -10.36
C LEU A 167 -0.95 0.36 -9.97
N ALA A 168 -1.13 1.67 -9.78
CA ALA A 168 -0.06 2.55 -9.31
C ALA A 168 0.38 2.21 -7.87
N LEU A 169 -0.58 1.93 -6.98
CA LEU A 169 -0.28 1.48 -5.62
C LEU A 169 0.44 0.12 -5.63
N ALA A 170 -0.04 -0.85 -6.40
CA ALA A 170 0.59 -2.17 -6.48
C ALA A 170 2.00 -2.13 -7.07
N ALA A 171 2.22 -1.31 -8.11
CA ALA A 171 3.55 -1.06 -8.67
C ALA A 171 4.49 -0.44 -7.64
N HIS A 172 3.98 0.45 -6.79
CA HIS A 172 4.74 1.02 -5.66
C HIS A 172 5.07 -0.04 -4.60
N LEU A 173 4.08 -0.80 -4.14
CA LEU A 173 4.25 -1.79 -3.08
C LEU A 173 5.22 -2.92 -3.46
N THR A 174 5.45 -3.12 -4.75
CA THR A 174 6.36 -4.15 -5.29
C THR A 174 7.64 -3.54 -5.89
N TYR A 175 7.87 -2.24 -5.70
CA TYR A 175 8.96 -1.51 -6.34
C TYR A 175 10.35 -2.02 -5.92
N ASP A 176 10.54 -2.30 -4.62
CA ASP A 176 11.82 -2.75 -4.06
C ASP A 176 12.09 -4.24 -4.27
N ASP A 177 11.09 -5.01 -4.72
CA ASP A 177 11.20 -6.46 -4.92
C ASP A 177 12.03 -6.83 -6.18
N ASP A 178 12.50 -5.83 -6.94
CA ASP A 178 13.25 -5.93 -8.22
C ASP A 178 12.68 -6.99 -9.19
N GLY A 179 11.36 -7.17 -9.12
CA GLY A 179 10.66 -8.32 -9.67
C GLY A 179 9.85 -7.99 -10.94
N PRO A 180 9.58 -8.98 -11.80
CA PRO A 180 8.73 -8.83 -12.98
C PRO A 180 7.30 -8.34 -12.66
N ARG A 181 6.88 -8.40 -11.38
CA ARG A 181 5.55 -8.03 -10.91
C ARG A 181 5.30 -6.52 -10.95
N ALA A 182 6.24 -5.70 -10.47
CA ALA A 182 6.12 -4.24 -10.53
C ALA A 182 6.03 -3.73 -11.98
N ALA A 183 6.85 -4.31 -12.87
CA ALA A 183 6.83 -4.02 -14.29
C ALA A 183 5.51 -4.43 -14.97
N ALA A 184 4.89 -5.53 -14.53
CA ALA A 184 3.58 -5.96 -15.02
C ALA A 184 2.50 -4.93 -14.67
N TYR A 185 2.43 -4.46 -13.43
CA TYR A 185 1.47 -3.41 -13.04
C TYR A 185 1.69 -2.11 -13.82
N ALA A 186 2.94 -1.65 -13.93
CA ALA A 186 3.27 -0.44 -14.69
C ALA A 186 2.91 -0.58 -16.19
N THR A 187 3.02 -1.79 -16.74
CA THR A 187 2.59 -2.09 -18.12
C THR A 187 1.08 -2.07 -18.25
N SER A 188 0.35 -2.78 -17.37
CA SER A 188 -1.12 -2.77 -17.36
C SER A 188 -1.68 -1.35 -17.21
N LEU A 189 -1.07 -0.54 -16.36
CA LEU A 189 -1.44 0.84 -16.12
C LEU A 189 -1.31 1.73 -17.37
N ARG A 190 -0.35 1.46 -18.25
CA ARG A 190 -0.15 2.22 -19.49
C ARG A 190 -1.10 1.84 -20.62
N THR A 191 -1.84 0.73 -20.49
CA THR A 191 -2.76 0.22 -21.54
C THR A 191 -3.77 1.26 -22.03
N ALA A 192 -4.37 2.04 -21.13
CA ALA A 192 -5.30 3.11 -21.53
C ALA A 192 -4.62 4.19 -22.37
N GLY A 193 -3.35 4.47 -22.05
CA GLY A 193 -2.53 5.42 -22.76
C GLY A 193 -2.10 4.97 -24.15
N ASP A 194 -2.05 3.65 -24.36
CA ASP A 194 -1.60 3.00 -25.59
C ASP A 194 -2.77 2.49 -26.45
N ALA A 195 -4.01 2.74 -26.02
CA ALA A 195 -5.22 2.34 -26.75
C ALA A 195 -5.41 3.08 -28.09
N GLU A 196 -4.76 4.24 -28.27
CA GLU A 196 -4.77 4.96 -29.55
C GLU A 196 -3.82 4.29 -30.55
N THR A 197 -4.38 3.74 -31.63
CA THR A 197 -3.62 3.03 -32.66
C THR A 197 -3.12 3.92 -33.79
N ASP A 198 -3.69 5.12 -33.96
CA ASP A 198 -3.21 6.08 -34.96
C ASP A 198 -1.85 6.65 -34.54
N PRO A 199 -0.77 6.51 -35.36
CA PRO A 199 0.58 6.91 -34.95
C PRO A 199 0.73 8.39 -34.59
N LEU A 200 -0.01 9.28 -35.26
CA LEU A 200 0.10 10.73 -35.02
C LEU A 200 -0.63 11.11 -33.74
N LYS A 201 -1.84 10.56 -33.52
CA LYS A 201 -2.59 10.78 -32.29
C LYS A 201 -1.92 10.14 -31.07
N ALA A 202 -1.34 8.95 -31.23
CA ALA A 202 -0.56 8.28 -30.18
C ALA A 202 0.64 9.13 -29.75
N LYS A 203 1.39 9.69 -30.72
CA LYS A 203 2.51 10.60 -30.43
C LYS A 203 2.05 11.87 -29.70
N LEU A 204 0.92 12.46 -30.12
CA LEU A 204 0.35 13.63 -29.45
C LEU A 204 -0.10 13.32 -28.02
N ALA A 205 -0.80 12.19 -27.82
CA ALA A 205 -1.25 11.74 -26.52
C ALA A 205 -0.07 11.47 -25.57
N GLY A 206 0.99 10.84 -26.07
CA GLY A 206 2.25 10.64 -25.32
C GLY A 206 2.90 11.95 -24.91
N ALA A 207 2.98 12.94 -25.81
CA ALA A 207 3.54 14.26 -25.48
C ALA A 207 2.70 15.02 -24.43
N VAL A 208 1.38 14.96 -24.53
CA VAL A 208 0.47 15.55 -23.54
C VAL A 208 0.65 14.88 -22.17
N ARG A 209 0.72 13.54 -22.13
CA ARG A 209 0.97 12.79 -20.91
C ARG A 209 2.32 13.14 -20.29
N GLN A 210 3.39 13.18 -21.07
CA GLN A 210 4.72 13.55 -20.56
C GLN A 210 4.71 14.94 -19.94
N ARG A 211 4.01 15.90 -20.56
CA ARG A 211 3.85 17.23 -19.97
C ARG A 211 3.11 17.18 -18.63
N GLN A 212 2.04 16.39 -18.52
CA GLN A 212 1.31 16.21 -17.26
C GLN A 212 2.18 15.56 -16.17
N LEU A 213 3.04 14.60 -16.54
CA LEU A 213 4.01 14.00 -15.63
C LEU A 213 5.11 15.00 -15.20
N ASN A 214 5.48 15.92 -16.09
CA ASN A 214 6.48 16.97 -15.81
C ASN A 214 5.92 18.13 -14.96
N GLU A 215 4.62 18.41 -15.07
CA GLU A 215 3.93 19.50 -14.34
C GLU A 215 2.77 18.94 -13.48
N PRO A 216 3.03 18.02 -12.53
CA PRO A 216 1.96 17.40 -11.75
C PRO A 216 1.34 18.41 -10.78
N ASN A 217 0.03 18.33 -10.58
CA ASN A 217 -0.61 19.07 -9.49
C ASN A 217 -0.32 18.38 -8.16
N LEU A 218 0.55 18.97 -7.35
CA LEU A 218 0.91 18.47 -6.02
C LEU A 218 0.12 19.14 -4.89
N TYR A 219 -0.89 19.95 -5.17
CA TYR A 219 -1.81 20.48 -4.14
C TYR A 219 -1.12 21.28 -3.01
N ASP A 220 0.05 21.89 -3.26
CA ASP A 220 0.80 22.64 -2.24
C ASP A 220 -0.01 23.76 -1.59
N ARG A 221 -0.85 24.44 -2.39
CA ARG A 221 -1.68 25.55 -1.90
C ARG A 221 -2.84 25.06 -1.04
N GLU A 222 -3.45 23.96 -1.44
CA GLU A 222 -4.59 23.36 -0.75
C GLU A 222 -4.17 22.81 0.61
N ILE A 223 -3.04 22.09 0.67
CA ILE A 223 -2.46 21.59 1.93
C ILE A 223 -2.06 22.74 2.85
N ALA A 224 -1.45 23.80 2.33
CA ALA A 224 -1.10 24.96 3.14
C ALA A 224 -2.34 25.66 3.73
N ARG A 225 -3.46 25.68 2.99
CA ARG A 225 -4.71 26.29 3.46
C ARG A 225 -5.43 25.45 4.51
N SER A 226 -5.18 24.14 4.58
CA SER A 226 -5.84 23.24 5.54
C SER A 226 -5.07 23.04 6.84
N ALA A 227 -3.98 23.78 7.11
CA ALA A 227 -3.13 23.59 8.30
C ALA A 227 -3.87 23.68 9.67
N GLY A 228 -5.09 24.22 9.70
CA GLY A 228 -5.94 24.27 10.90
C GLY A 228 -6.96 23.13 11.02
N ASP A 229 -7.09 22.29 10.01
CA ASP A 229 -8.08 21.20 9.93
C ASP A 229 -7.36 19.90 9.54
N PRO A 230 -6.98 19.05 10.52
CA PRO A 230 -6.22 17.84 10.27
C PRO A 230 -6.91 16.84 9.33
N ALA A 231 -8.24 16.79 9.33
CA ALA A 231 -9.00 15.89 8.46
C ALA A 231 -8.91 16.37 7.01
N VAL A 232 -9.15 17.66 6.78
CA VAL A 232 -9.03 18.25 5.42
C VAL A 232 -7.59 18.20 4.91
N GLU A 233 -6.60 18.43 5.78
CA GLU A 233 -5.19 18.30 5.39
C GLU A 233 -4.85 16.86 4.98
N LYS A 234 -5.36 15.87 5.71
CA LYS A 234 -5.17 14.45 5.38
C LYS A 234 -5.73 14.13 4.00
N ASP A 235 -6.93 14.61 3.67
CA ASP A 235 -7.55 14.36 2.36
C ASP A 235 -6.68 14.90 1.22
N TRP A 236 -6.19 16.14 1.34
CA TRP A 236 -5.32 16.73 0.31
C TRP A 236 -3.97 16.02 0.18
N ARG A 237 -3.39 15.57 1.30
CA ARG A 237 -2.16 14.78 1.28
C ARG A 237 -2.38 13.40 0.65
N GLY A 238 -3.54 12.77 0.88
CA GLY A 238 -3.93 11.53 0.21
C GLY A 238 -4.05 11.68 -1.31
N LEU A 239 -4.60 12.81 -1.78
CA LEU A 239 -4.64 13.15 -3.20
C LEU A 239 -3.22 13.35 -3.78
N ARG A 240 -2.36 14.11 -3.09
CA ARG A 240 -0.96 14.25 -3.49
C ARG A 240 -0.24 12.91 -3.54
N LEU A 241 -0.41 12.06 -2.53
CA LEU A 241 0.20 10.72 -2.51
C LEU A 241 -0.23 9.92 -3.74
N SER A 242 -1.53 9.95 -4.08
CA SER A 242 -2.04 9.30 -5.30
C SER A 242 -1.34 9.78 -6.57
N VAL A 243 -1.09 11.10 -6.69
CA VAL A 243 -0.34 11.68 -7.82
C VAL A 243 1.11 11.20 -7.82
N LEU A 244 1.78 11.14 -6.67
CA LEU A 244 3.16 10.68 -6.58
C LEU A 244 3.29 9.19 -6.97
N LEU A 245 2.36 8.35 -6.53
CA LEU A 245 2.31 6.93 -6.90
C LEU A 245 2.10 6.76 -8.42
N TYR A 246 1.20 7.57 -9.00
CA TYR A 246 0.98 7.61 -10.44
C TYR A 246 2.26 7.97 -11.21
N LEU A 247 2.98 9.02 -10.77
CA LEU A 247 4.27 9.40 -11.36
C LEU A 247 5.26 8.24 -11.32
N ARG A 248 5.36 7.53 -10.19
CA ARG A 248 6.28 6.40 -10.03
C ARG A 248 5.96 5.30 -11.02
N ALA A 249 4.69 4.89 -11.08
CA ALA A 249 4.24 3.80 -11.95
C ALA A 249 4.45 4.10 -13.44
N HIS A 250 4.46 5.37 -13.84
CA HIS A 250 4.75 5.79 -15.21
C HIS A 250 6.25 5.85 -15.56
N GLY A 251 7.15 5.54 -14.63
CA GLY A 251 8.61 5.66 -14.83
C GLY A 251 9.17 7.03 -14.46
N GLY A 252 8.41 7.81 -13.69
CA GLY A 252 8.83 9.10 -13.16
C GLY A 252 8.51 10.29 -14.07
N SER A 253 9.07 11.43 -13.66
CA SER A 253 8.95 12.72 -14.33
C SER A 253 10.35 13.18 -14.72
N GLU A 254 10.50 13.86 -15.86
CA GLU A 254 11.80 14.45 -16.22
C GLU A 254 12.19 15.58 -15.24
N ALA A 255 11.20 16.15 -14.54
CA ALA A 255 11.40 17.18 -13.51
C ALA A 255 11.57 16.60 -12.09
N LEU A 256 11.06 15.38 -11.83
CA LEU A 256 11.15 14.69 -10.54
C LEU A 256 11.78 13.31 -10.74
N GLY A 257 13.10 13.21 -10.50
CA GLY A 257 13.83 11.94 -10.54
C GLY A 257 13.41 10.97 -9.43
N ALA A 258 13.79 9.70 -9.60
CA ALA A 258 13.38 8.58 -8.72
C ALA A 258 13.64 8.85 -7.23
N ASP A 259 14.86 9.19 -6.83
CA ASP A 259 15.17 9.46 -5.41
C ASP A 259 14.34 10.61 -4.81
N ALA A 260 14.01 11.62 -5.63
CA ALA A 260 13.18 12.74 -5.18
C ALA A 260 11.72 12.30 -4.97
N LEU A 261 11.24 11.36 -5.80
CA LEU A 261 9.93 10.76 -5.68
C LEU A 261 9.85 9.85 -4.45
N ASP A 262 10.89 9.06 -4.20
CA ASP A 262 11.03 8.22 -3.00
C ASP A 262 10.91 9.03 -1.71
N ARG A 263 11.72 10.09 -1.60
CA ARG A 263 11.67 10.98 -0.44
C ARG A 263 10.29 11.63 -0.28
N ARG A 264 9.67 12.09 -1.36
CA ARG A 264 8.34 12.74 -1.29
C ARG A 264 7.25 11.77 -0.86
N ILE A 265 7.24 10.55 -1.37
CA ILE A 265 6.26 9.52 -0.98
C ILE A 265 6.45 9.15 0.49
N GLY A 266 7.70 8.94 0.93
CA GLY A 266 8.00 8.70 2.34
C GLY A 266 7.52 9.84 3.24
N HIS A 267 7.77 11.10 2.86
CA HIS A 267 7.30 12.27 3.62
C HIS A 267 5.77 12.35 3.71
N GLU A 268 5.04 12.06 2.63
CA GLU A 268 3.58 12.10 2.68
C GLU A 268 3.01 11.00 3.58
N LEU A 269 3.59 9.80 3.57
CA LEU A 269 3.16 8.71 4.45
C LEU A 269 3.38 9.07 5.93
N VAL A 270 4.55 9.62 6.26
CA VAL A 270 4.84 10.09 7.63
C VAL A 270 3.88 11.20 8.04
N ALA A 271 3.65 12.17 7.17
CA ALA A 271 2.74 13.30 7.45
C ALA A 271 1.29 12.84 7.66
N ILE A 272 0.79 11.92 6.83
CA ILE A 272 -0.56 11.38 6.97
C ILE A 272 -0.71 10.58 8.27
N ARG A 273 0.27 9.75 8.62
CA ARG A 273 0.25 9.00 9.89
C ARG A 273 0.26 9.92 11.10
N ALA A 274 1.03 11.00 11.07
CA ALA A 274 1.01 12.03 12.12
C ALA A 274 -0.37 12.70 12.24
N LEU A 275 -1.04 12.98 11.12
CA LEU A 275 -2.42 13.51 11.13
C LEU A 275 -3.41 12.50 11.72
N ASN A 276 -3.28 11.20 11.38
CA ASN A 276 -4.12 10.14 11.96
C ASN A 276 -3.99 10.10 13.49
N HIS A 277 -2.77 10.14 14.04
CA HIS A 277 -2.57 10.20 15.49
C HIS A 277 -3.24 11.42 16.13
N ARG A 278 -3.17 12.60 15.48
CA ARG A 278 -3.84 13.81 15.98
C ARG A 278 -5.36 13.66 15.97
N LEU A 279 -5.92 13.08 14.91
CA LEU A 279 -7.36 12.85 14.78
C LEU A 279 -7.86 11.88 15.86
N SER A 280 -7.13 10.78 16.10
CA SER A 280 -7.44 9.83 17.17
C SER A 280 -7.32 10.40 18.57
N ALA A 281 -6.42 11.38 18.81
CA ALA A 281 -6.28 12.03 20.11
C ALA A 281 -7.35 13.11 20.38
N SER A 282 -8.07 13.55 19.34
CA SER A 282 -9.10 14.60 19.42
C SER A 282 -10.54 14.10 19.48
N GLY A 283 -10.75 12.79 19.30
CA GLY A 283 -12.05 12.11 19.41
C GLY A 283 -12.22 11.39 20.73
#